data_AF-A0A960ESG2-F1
#
_entry.id   AF-A0A960ESG2-F1
#
_cell.length_a   1.000
_cell.length_b   1.000
_cell.length_c   1.000
_cell.angle_alpha   90.00
_cell.angle_beta   90.00
_cell.angle_gamma   90.00
#
_symmetry.space_group_name_H-M   'P 1'
#
loop_
_entity.id
_entity.type
_entity.pdbx_description
1 polymer ?
#
loop_
_entity_poly.entity_id
_entity_poly.type
_entity_poly.pdbx_seq_one_letter_code
_entity_poly.pdbx_strand_id
1 'polypeptide(L)'
;MSQRGLVDLRRAATLAHRYPTLRVRVGQDGETLLEVTGHPDPPPAGSVRTSPCAFRSAVVTAWGQHTAGRRMRLLDLSSDPEIEISTVLGGAILPGDIVRTPLLDRHTYLLTTTVDFETCSDDRRPCFERVSALPQVCSIGWFRDDETEISVIHVDVEPDLGNQDEPELLDALQDLAACLLTTELLIEVGSEVQI
;
A
#
# COMPACT_ATOMS: atom_id res chain seq x y z
N MET A 1 -8.87 -17.71 -0.85
CA MET A 1 -7.94 -16.57 -0.86
C MET A 1 -6.62 -17.01 -1.47
N SER A 2 -6.22 -16.35 -2.55
CA SER A 2 -4.97 -16.51 -3.28
C SER A 2 -3.82 -15.79 -2.58
N GLN A 3 -2.59 -16.02 -3.06
CA GLN A 3 -1.42 -15.26 -2.64
C GLN A 3 -1.57 -13.76 -2.93
N ARG A 4 -2.18 -13.40 -4.07
CA ARG A 4 -2.44 -12.00 -4.44
C ARG A 4 -3.38 -11.31 -3.44
N GLY A 5 -4.50 -11.95 -3.09
CA GLY A 5 -5.44 -11.39 -2.11
C GLY A 5 -4.81 -11.18 -0.73
N LEU A 6 -3.86 -12.03 -0.33
CA LEU A 6 -3.05 -11.83 0.87
C LEU A 6 -2.08 -10.66 0.76
N VAL A 7 -1.41 -10.50 -0.39
CA VAL A 7 -0.52 -9.35 -0.62
C VAL A 7 -1.31 -8.05 -0.55
N ASP A 8 -2.50 -7.99 -1.14
CA ASP A 8 -3.36 -6.81 -1.10
C ASP A 8 -3.80 -6.48 0.34
N LEU A 9 -4.17 -7.48 1.14
CA LEU A 9 -4.44 -7.31 2.56
C LEU A 9 -3.22 -6.80 3.35
N ARG A 10 -2.04 -7.34 3.08
CA ARG A 10 -0.78 -6.92 3.72
C ARG A 10 -0.45 -5.47 3.37
N ARG A 11 -0.61 -5.07 2.10
CA ARG A 11 -0.43 -3.68 1.64
C ARG A 11 -1.39 -2.76 2.38
N ALA A 12 -2.68 -3.10 2.42
CA ALA A 12 -3.70 -2.32 3.09
C ALA A 12 -3.46 -2.21 4.61
N ALA A 13 -3.06 -3.31 5.27
CA ALA A 13 -2.73 -3.31 6.69
C ALA A 13 -1.55 -2.39 7.03
N THR A 14 -0.51 -2.44 6.21
CA THR A 14 0.69 -1.59 6.35
C THR A 14 0.33 -0.12 6.21
N LEU A 15 -0.43 0.21 5.15
CA LEU A 15 -0.87 1.57 4.87
C LEU A 15 -1.79 2.12 5.97
N ALA A 16 -2.84 1.39 6.34
CA ALA A 16 -3.77 1.83 7.38
C ALA A 16 -3.07 2.03 8.74
N HIS A 17 -2.12 1.14 9.07
CA HIS A 17 -1.38 1.24 10.34
C HIS A 17 -0.43 2.43 10.37
N ARG A 18 0.27 2.70 9.25
CA ARG A 18 1.29 3.75 9.19
C ARG A 18 0.72 5.14 8.96
N TYR A 19 -0.36 5.24 8.18
CA TYR A 19 -0.92 6.52 7.73
C TYR A 19 -2.36 6.68 8.26
N PRO A 20 -2.54 7.38 9.39
CA PRO A 20 -3.85 7.54 10.03
C PRO A 20 -4.90 8.25 9.15
N THR A 21 -4.46 8.93 8.10
CA THR A 21 -5.30 9.62 7.11
C THR A 21 -5.89 8.68 6.05
N LEU A 22 -5.53 7.38 6.12
CA LEU A 22 -6.07 6.35 5.25
C LEU A 22 -7.17 5.55 5.97
N ARG A 23 -8.20 5.22 5.20
CA ARG A 23 -9.27 4.31 5.58
C ARG A 23 -9.24 3.12 4.63
N VAL A 24 -9.38 1.92 5.18
CA VAL A 24 -9.46 0.68 4.40
C VAL A 24 -10.83 0.07 4.60
N ARG A 25 -11.47 -0.34 3.50
CA ARG A 25 -12.62 -1.24 3.54
C ARG A 25 -12.23 -2.57 2.92
N VAL A 26 -12.66 -3.63 3.57
CA VAL A 26 -12.52 -5.00 3.09
C VAL A 26 -13.92 -5.52 2.84
N GLY A 27 -14.17 -5.93 1.61
CA GLY A 27 -15.44 -6.43 1.15
C GLY A 27 -15.34 -7.76 0.40
N GLN A 28 -16.49 -8.28 0.04
CA GLN A 28 -16.64 -9.46 -0.79
C GLN A 28 -17.97 -9.37 -1.54
N ASP A 29 -17.96 -9.64 -2.84
CA ASP A 29 -19.17 -9.65 -3.70
C ASP A 29 -19.94 -8.32 -3.64
N GLY A 30 -19.23 -7.20 -3.58
CA GLY A 30 -19.79 -5.85 -3.48
C GLY A 30 -20.30 -5.43 -2.09
N GLU A 31 -20.20 -6.29 -1.07
CA GLU A 31 -20.58 -5.96 0.31
C GLU A 31 -19.34 -5.60 1.15
N THR A 32 -19.41 -4.49 1.90
CA THR A 32 -18.36 -4.13 2.88
C THR A 32 -18.54 -4.94 4.16
N LEU A 33 -17.55 -5.76 4.50
CA LEU A 33 -17.54 -6.62 5.69
C LEU A 33 -16.81 -5.96 6.86
N LEU A 34 -15.72 -5.25 6.57
CA LEU A 34 -14.86 -4.63 7.57
C LEU A 34 -14.48 -3.21 7.13
N GLU A 35 -14.62 -2.25 8.04
CA GLU A 35 -14.02 -0.92 7.92
C GLU A 35 -12.89 -0.75 8.95
N VAL A 36 -11.71 -0.35 8.46
CA VAL A 36 -10.51 -0.08 9.23
C VAL A 36 -10.29 1.43 9.22
N THR A 37 -10.42 2.05 10.38
CA THR A 37 -10.27 3.51 10.51
C THR A 37 -9.85 3.88 11.93
N GLY A 38 -9.00 4.91 12.05
CA GLY A 38 -8.74 5.58 13.32
C GLY A 38 -9.82 6.61 13.69
N HIS A 39 -10.74 6.92 12.76
CA HIS A 39 -11.74 7.97 12.94
C HIS A 39 -13.01 7.47 13.66
N PRO A 40 -13.70 8.37 14.39
CA PRO A 40 -14.91 8.02 15.14
C PRO A 40 -16.16 7.83 14.26
N ASP A 41 -16.17 8.27 13.00
CA ASP A 41 -17.32 8.22 12.09
C ASP A 41 -17.98 6.83 12.05
N PRO A 42 -19.32 6.68 12.16
CA PRO A 42 -20.02 5.39 12.16
C PRO A 42 -19.66 4.53 10.93
N PRO A 43 -19.54 3.20 11.07
CA PRO A 43 -19.18 2.37 9.93
C PRO A 43 -20.43 2.17 9.04
N PRO A 44 -20.27 1.76 7.77
CA PRO A 44 -21.37 1.33 6.92
C PRO A 44 -22.27 0.31 7.63
N ALA A 45 -23.58 0.36 7.38
CA ALA A 45 -24.53 -0.56 7.99
C ALA A 45 -24.15 -2.02 7.66
N GLY A 46 -24.09 -2.88 8.69
CA GLY A 46 -23.73 -4.30 8.54
C GLY A 46 -22.23 -4.58 8.54
N SER A 47 -21.38 -3.57 8.48
CA SER A 47 -19.92 -3.76 8.55
C SER A 47 -19.39 -3.71 9.99
N VAL A 48 -18.33 -4.47 10.25
CA VAL A 48 -17.57 -4.41 11.51
C VAL A 48 -16.56 -3.28 11.42
N ARG A 49 -16.37 -2.51 12.50
CA ARG A 49 -15.22 -1.60 12.62
C ARG A 49 -14.08 -2.25 13.37
N THR A 50 -12.85 -2.02 12.91
CA THR A 50 -11.65 -2.32 13.68
C THR A 50 -10.65 -1.16 13.64
N SER A 51 -9.68 -1.18 14.56
CA SER A 51 -8.56 -0.24 14.56
C SER A 51 -7.47 -0.70 13.58
N PRO A 52 -6.65 0.22 13.04
CA PRO A 52 -5.52 -0.14 12.19
C PRO A 52 -4.57 -1.15 12.82
N CYS A 53 -4.28 -1.02 14.12
CA CYS A 53 -3.41 -1.96 14.83
C CYS A 53 -4.01 -3.37 14.89
N ALA A 54 -5.30 -3.49 15.22
CA ALA A 54 -5.98 -4.78 15.29
C ALA A 54 -6.10 -5.43 13.89
N PHE A 55 -6.35 -4.64 12.85
CA PHE A 55 -6.35 -5.12 11.47
C PHE A 55 -4.98 -5.66 11.06
N ARG A 56 -3.90 -4.91 11.33
CA ARG A 56 -2.53 -5.34 11.04
C ARG A 56 -2.19 -6.65 11.73
N SER A 57 -2.46 -6.79 13.03
CA SER A 57 -2.23 -8.03 13.77
C SER A 57 -3.02 -9.22 13.20
N ALA A 58 -4.26 -9.01 12.76
CA ALA A 58 -5.07 -10.06 12.14
C ALA A 58 -4.49 -10.50 10.78
N VAL A 59 -4.04 -9.55 9.96
CA VAL A 59 -3.40 -9.84 8.66
C VAL A 59 -2.06 -10.55 8.84
N VAL A 60 -1.21 -10.12 9.79
CA VAL A 60 0.05 -10.80 10.14
C VAL A 60 -0.20 -12.24 10.58
N THR A 61 -1.23 -12.46 11.40
CA THR A 61 -1.62 -13.81 11.84
C THR A 61 -2.08 -14.67 10.66
N ALA A 62 -2.90 -14.11 9.76
CA ALA A 62 -3.35 -14.82 8.56
C ALA A 62 -2.17 -15.17 7.63
N TRP A 63 -1.22 -14.25 7.47
CA TRP A 63 0.02 -14.49 6.71
C TRP A 63 0.85 -15.62 7.32
N GLY A 64 1.09 -15.60 8.64
CA GLY A 64 1.82 -16.68 9.34
C GLY A 64 1.09 -18.04 9.30
N GLN A 65 -0.23 -18.07 9.16
CA GLN A 65 -0.97 -19.31 8.92
C GLN A 65 -0.77 -19.82 7.49
N HIS A 66 -0.81 -18.91 6.51
CA HIS A 66 -0.60 -19.22 5.10
C HIS A 66 0.79 -19.80 4.84
N THR A 67 1.85 -19.15 5.32
CA THR A 67 3.23 -19.63 5.15
C THR A 67 3.49 -20.97 5.84
N ALA A 68 2.73 -21.28 6.90
CA ALA A 68 2.75 -22.58 7.57
C ALA A 68 1.86 -23.65 6.89
N GLY A 69 1.27 -23.37 5.73
CA GLY A 69 0.37 -24.29 5.01
C GLY A 69 -0.95 -24.57 5.72
N ARG A 70 -1.37 -23.72 6.66
CA ARG A 70 -2.63 -23.86 7.42
C ARG A 70 -3.77 -23.11 6.74
N ARG A 71 -4.99 -23.62 6.90
CA ARG A 71 -6.19 -22.94 6.42
C ARG A 71 -6.37 -21.63 7.19
N MET A 72 -6.42 -20.54 6.44
CA MET A 72 -6.59 -19.18 6.97
C MET A 72 -8.03 -18.94 7.45
N ARG A 73 -8.17 -18.13 8.49
CA ARG A 73 -9.46 -17.56 8.91
C ARG A 73 -9.29 -16.06 9.16
N LEU A 74 -9.35 -15.28 8.09
CA LEU A 74 -9.53 -13.83 8.17
C LEU A 74 -10.93 -13.52 7.63
N LEU A 75 -11.81 -13.01 8.49
CA LEU A 75 -13.20 -12.63 8.16
C LEU A 75 -14.07 -13.74 7.51
N ASP A 76 -13.66 -15.01 7.62
CA ASP A 76 -14.31 -16.16 6.96
C ASP A 76 -14.56 -15.98 5.44
N LEU A 77 -13.68 -15.24 4.77
CA LEU A 77 -13.78 -14.95 3.33
C LEU A 77 -13.75 -16.23 2.49
N SER A 78 -14.70 -16.37 1.57
CA SER A 78 -14.79 -17.52 0.65
C SER A 78 -13.96 -17.35 -0.63
N SER A 79 -13.59 -16.12 -0.99
CA SER A 79 -12.80 -15.74 -2.17
C SER A 79 -11.71 -14.73 -1.80
N ASP A 80 -11.14 -14.03 -2.79
CA ASP A 80 -10.21 -12.93 -2.55
C ASP A 80 -10.98 -11.68 -2.11
N PRO A 81 -10.48 -10.92 -1.12
CA PRO A 81 -11.16 -9.73 -0.66
C PRO A 81 -11.13 -8.61 -1.70
N GLU A 82 -12.22 -7.85 -1.75
CA GLU A 82 -12.25 -6.54 -2.38
C GLU A 82 -11.67 -5.52 -1.39
N ILE A 83 -10.54 -4.91 -1.73
CA ILE A 83 -9.86 -3.94 -0.88
C ILE A 83 -10.07 -2.54 -1.47
N GLU A 84 -10.76 -1.68 -0.73
CA GLU A 84 -10.88 -0.26 -1.06
C GLU A 84 -10.02 0.55 -0.09
N ILE A 85 -9.04 1.27 -0.62
CA ILE A 85 -8.27 2.27 0.13
C ILE A 85 -8.84 3.65 -0.22
N SER A 86 -9.21 4.40 0.81
CA SER A 86 -9.69 5.77 0.67
C SER A 86 -8.90 6.71 1.57
N THR A 87 -8.85 7.97 1.19
CA THR A 87 -8.12 9.02 1.91
C THR A 87 -9.11 10.00 2.52
N VAL A 88 -8.68 10.75 3.53
CA VAL A 88 -9.41 11.96 3.97
C VAL A 88 -9.48 13.02 2.86
N LEU A 89 -10.26 14.08 3.09
CA LEU A 89 -10.41 15.20 2.16
C LEU A 89 -9.03 15.76 1.75
N GLY A 90 -8.82 15.94 0.45
CA GLY A 90 -7.55 16.40 -0.13
C GLY A 90 -6.62 15.28 -0.61
N GLY A 91 -6.92 14.02 -0.30
CA GLY A 91 -6.21 12.88 -0.88
C GLY A 91 -6.89 12.33 -2.14
N ALA A 92 -6.22 11.38 -2.80
CA ALA A 92 -6.68 10.68 -3.99
C ALA A 92 -5.97 9.33 -4.13
N ILE A 93 -6.63 8.37 -4.80
CA ILE A 93 -5.97 7.19 -5.37
C ILE A 93 -5.75 7.48 -6.85
N LEU A 94 -4.49 7.42 -7.27
CA LEU A 94 -4.02 7.77 -8.60
C LEU A 94 -3.63 6.49 -9.37
N PRO A 95 -3.45 6.55 -10.71
CA PRO A 95 -3.10 5.37 -11.50
C PRO A 95 -1.83 4.68 -11.00
N GLY A 96 -1.80 3.35 -11.08
CA GLY A 96 -0.69 2.55 -10.55
C GLY A 96 -0.75 2.36 -9.03
N ASP A 97 -1.94 2.47 -8.44
CA ASP A 97 -2.20 2.35 -6.99
C ASP A 97 -1.39 3.34 -6.14
N ILE A 98 -1.04 4.49 -6.71
CA ILE A 98 -0.36 5.58 -6.02
C ILE A 98 -1.37 6.25 -5.09
N VAL A 99 -1.10 6.25 -3.79
CA VAL A 99 -1.95 6.93 -2.81
C VAL A 99 -1.39 8.30 -2.52
N ARG A 100 -2.14 9.36 -2.87
CA ARG A 100 -1.84 10.73 -2.45
C ARG A 100 -2.67 11.04 -1.21
N THR A 101 -2.06 11.39 -0.09
CA THR A 101 -2.78 11.74 1.14
C THR A 101 -2.18 12.99 1.77
N PRO A 102 -2.99 13.92 2.32
CA PRO A 102 -2.46 14.99 3.13
C PRO A 102 -1.90 14.41 4.43
N LEU A 103 -0.72 14.86 4.82
CA LEU A 103 -0.08 14.49 6.07
C LEU A 103 0.62 15.72 6.66
N LEU A 104 0.14 16.17 7.82
CA LEU A 104 0.59 17.41 8.45
C LEU A 104 0.38 18.62 7.52
N ASP A 105 1.47 19.23 7.05
CA ASP A 105 1.53 20.40 6.19
C ASP A 105 1.97 20.05 4.75
N ARG A 106 1.91 18.76 4.36
CA ARG A 106 2.41 18.26 3.09
C ARG A 106 1.41 17.34 2.40
N HIS A 107 1.61 17.14 1.10
CA HIS A 107 1.06 15.99 0.40
C HIS A 107 2.10 14.88 0.37
N THR A 108 1.70 13.68 0.77
CA THR A 108 2.54 12.49 0.72
C THR A 108 1.97 11.54 -0.33
N TYR A 109 2.83 11.12 -1.27
CA TYR A 109 2.56 10.06 -2.23
C TYR A 109 3.14 8.75 -1.73
N LEU A 110 2.35 7.68 -1.80
CA LEU A 110 2.71 6.37 -1.28
C LEU A 110 2.64 5.33 -2.38
N LEU A 111 3.70 4.53 -2.46
CA LEU A 111 3.80 3.34 -3.29
C LEU A 111 4.09 2.15 -2.39
N THR A 112 3.44 1.02 -2.63
CA THR A 112 3.68 -0.21 -1.85
C THR A 112 4.21 -1.33 -2.72
N THR A 113 5.10 -2.13 -2.17
CA THR A 113 5.68 -3.29 -2.86
C THR A 113 6.03 -4.38 -1.87
N THR A 114 6.09 -5.63 -2.31
CA THR A 114 6.66 -6.75 -1.54
C THR A 114 8.19 -6.76 -1.60
N VAL A 115 8.79 -6.07 -2.58
CA VAL A 115 10.25 -6.06 -2.72
C VAL A 115 10.91 -5.30 -1.60
N ASP A 116 11.96 -5.90 -1.05
CA ASP A 116 12.83 -5.25 -0.10
C ASP A 116 13.78 -4.27 -0.80
N PHE A 117 13.62 -2.99 -0.53
CA PHE A 117 14.45 -1.93 -1.11
C PHE A 117 15.92 -2.02 -0.73
N GLU A 118 16.25 -2.57 0.45
CA GLU A 118 17.64 -2.74 0.86
C GLU A 118 18.36 -3.72 -0.06
N THR A 119 17.65 -4.74 -0.53
CA THR A 119 18.20 -5.80 -1.39
C THR A 119 18.28 -5.44 -2.87
N CYS A 120 17.63 -4.34 -3.29
CA CYS A 120 17.38 -4.05 -4.70
C CYS A 120 18.04 -2.74 -5.18
N SER A 121 19.08 -2.28 -4.47
CA SER A 121 19.55 -0.89 -4.51
C SER A 121 20.33 -0.43 -5.75
N ASP A 122 20.73 -1.34 -6.66
CA ASP A 122 21.55 -0.97 -7.82
C ASP A 122 20.72 -0.66 -9.07
N ASP A 123 19.78 -1.52 -9.45
CA ASP A 123 18.99 -1.35 -10.69
C ASP A 123 17.90 -0.29 -10.60
N ARG A 124 17.52 0.10 -9.37
CA ARG A 124 16.39 1.01 -9.12
C ARG A 124 16.80 2.42 -8.75
N ARG A 125 18.08 2.62 -8.48
CA ARG A 125 18.66 3.91 -8.15
C ARG A 125 18.27 4.98 -9.19
N PRO A 126 18.25 4.71 -10.51
CA PRO A 126 17.83 5.71 -11.50
C PRO A 126 16.37 6.17 -11.34
N CYS A 127 15.42 5.25 -11.10
CA CYS A 127 14.01 5.62 -10.92
C CYS A 127 13.83 6.48 -9.65
N PHE A 128 14.56 6.14 -8.57
CA PHE A 128 14.53 6.89 -7.31
C PHE A 128 15.22 8.26 -7.40
N GLU A 129 16.41 8.31 -8.03
CA GLU A 129 17.18 9.53 -8.27
C GLU A 129 16.36 10.52 -9.10
N ARG A 130 15.65 10.04 -10.12
CA ARG A 130 14.75 10.88 -10.93
C ARG A 130 13.68 11.55 -10.09
N VAL A 131 12.97 10.81 -9.23
CA VAL A 131 11.96 11.40 -8.34
C VAL A 131 12.61 12.38 -7.36
N SER A 132 13.75 12.02 -6.77
CA SER A 132 14.46 12.88 -5.80
C SER A 132 15.00 14.19 -6.39
N ALA A 133 15.23 14.22 -7.70
CA ALA A 133 15.76 15.38 -8.41
C ALA A 133 14.68 16.40 -8.78
N LEU A 134 13.40 16.06 -8.63
CA LEU A 134 12.30 16.95 -8.93
C LEU A 134 12.23 18.11 -7.93
N PRO A 135 12.16 19.37 -8.37
CA PRO A 135 12.23 20.54 -7.49
C PRO A 135 11.09 20.61 -6.47
N GLN A 136 9.96 19.97 -6.77
CA GLN A 136 8.77 19.93 -5.94
C GLN A 136 8.82 18.84 -4.84
N VAL A 137 9.81 17.94 -4.89
CA VAL A 137 9.99 16.88 -3.89
C VAL A 137 10.79 17.41 -2.72
N CYS A 138 10.17 17.43 -1.54
CA CYS A 138 10.83 17.85 -0.30
C CYS A 138 11.62 16.73 0.35
N SER A 139 11.04 15.52 0.31
CA SER A 139 11.68 14.32 0.81
C SER A 139 11.18 13.11 0.04
N ILE A 140 12.08 12.14 -0.12
CA ILE A 140 11.74 10.79 -0.55
C ILE A 140 12.41 9.82 0.42
N GLY A 141 11.67 8.80 0.82
CA GLY A 141 12.17 7.77 1.70
C GLY A 141 11.42 6.47 1.49
N TRP A 142 11.91 5.42 2.13
CA TRP A 142 11.22 4.14 2.20
C TRP A 142 11.33 3.56 3.59
N PHE A 143 10.43 2.66 3.92
CA PHE A 143 10.56 1.77 5.05
C PHE A 143 9.99 0.40 4.70
N ARG A 144 10.36 -0.62 5.46
CA ARG A 144 9.77 -1.95 5.40
C ARG A 144 9.05 -2.23 6.71
N ASP A 145 7.84 -2.73 6.62
CA ASP A 145 7.11 -3.29 7.76
C ASP A 145 7.50 -4.77 7.86
N ASP A 146 8.28 -5.13 8.87
CA ASP A 146 8.82 -6.49 9.01
C ASP A 146 7.75 -7.56 9.26
N GLU A 147 6.59 -7.20 9.83
CA GLU A 147 5.55 -8.18 10.13
C GLU A 147 4.64 -8.44 8.93
N THR A 148 4.36 -7.41 8.13
CA THR A 148 3.61 -7.57 6.88
C THR A 148 4.53 -7.80 5.68
N GLU A 149 5.85 -7.68 5.84
CA GLU A 149 6.89 -7.72 4.81
C GLU A 149 6.59 -6.85 3.57
N ILE A 150 5.85 -5.76 3.77
CA ILE A 150 5.56 -4.75 2.74
C ILE A 150 6.52 -3.59 2.92
N SER A 151 7.13 -3.17 1.81
CA SER A 151 7.89 -1.94 1.75
C SER A 151 7.00 -0.82 1.23
N VAL A 152 7.15 0.37 1.79
CA VAL A 152 6.44 1.58 1.38
C VAL A 152 7.45 2.65 1.04
N ILE A 153 7.33 3.21 -0.15
CA ILE A 153 8.02 4.44 -0.54
C ILE A 153 7.07 5.59 -0.25
N HIS A 154 7.58 6.64 0.37
CA HIS A 154 6.86 7.88 0.57
C HIS A 154 7.62 9.02 -0.10
N VAL A 155 6.87 9.90 -0.77
CA VAL A 155 7.38 11.12 -1.39
C VAL A 155 6.57 12.28 -0.85
N ASP A 156 7.20 13.18 -0.12
CA ASP A 156 6.55 14.36 0.43
C ASP A 156 6.82 15.56 -0.47
N VAL A 157 5.76 16.31 -0.72
CA VAL A 157 5.80 17.53 -1.53
C VAL A 157 5.11 18.69 -0.80
N GLU A 158 5.41 19.92 -1.22
CA GLU A 158 4.71 21.09 -0.70
C GLU A 158 3.22 21.06 -1.10
N PRO A 159 2.32 21.55 -0.23
CA PRO A 159 0.88 21.48 -0.45
C PRO A 159 0.42 22.36 -1.62
N ASP A 160 1.15 23.43 -1.92
CA ASP A 160 0.87 24.39 -3.00
C ASP A 160 1.54 23.99 -4.32
N LEU A 161 1.75 22.70 -4.57
CA LEU A 161 2.19 22.22 -5.87
C LEU A 161 1.25 22.79 -6.93
N GLY A 162 1.75 23.74 -7.74
CA GLY A 162 0.95 24.29 -8.81
C GLY A 162 0.51 23.14 -9.73
N ASN A 163 -0.70 23.22 -10.28
CA ASN A 163 -1.23 22.23 -11.23
C ASN A 163 -0.29 21.94 -12.43
N GLN A 164 0.77 22.74 -12.63
CA GLN A 164 1.76 22.58 -13.70
C GLN A 164 2.84 21.55 -13.39
N ASP A 165 3.17 21.31 -12.12
CA ASP A 165 4.31 20.47 -11.72
C ASP A 165 3.89 19.05 -11.29
N GLU A 166 2.59 18.83 -11.06
CA GLU A 166 2.04 17.53 -10.70
C GLU A 166 2.20 16.47 -11.81
N PRO A 167 1.98 16.77 -13.11
CA PRO A 167 2.12 15.76 -14.17
C PRO A 167 3.52 15.14 -14.25
N GLU A 168 4.59 15.94 -14.09
CA GLU A 168 5.96 15.44 -14.12
C GLU A 168 6.27 14.54 -12.92
N LEU A 169 5.78 14.91 -11.74
CA LEU A 169 5.88 14.07 -10.55
C LEU A 169 5.16 12.74 -10.74
N LEU A 170 3.91 12.78 -11.25
CA LEU A 170 3.13 11.57 -11.47
C LEU A 170 3.78 10.64 -12.50
N ASP A 171 4.34 11.18 -13.58
CA ASP A 171 5.10 10.41 -14.57
C ASP A 171 6.30 9.71 -13.92
N ALA A 172 7.09 10.43 -13.12
CA ALA A 172 8.24 9.85 -12.41
C ALA A 172 7.82 8.79 -11.37
N LEU A 173 6.70 8.99 -10.66
CA LEU A 173 6.15 8.02 -9.71
C LEU A 173 5.60 6.77 -10.41
N GLN A 174 4.97 6.92 -11.57
CA GLN A 174 4.47 5.80 -12.37
C GLN A 174 5.62 4.97 -12.93
N ASP A 175 6.70 5.61 -13.39
CA ASP A 175 7.93 4.92 -13.79
C ASP A 175 8.52 4.14 -12.62
N LEU A 176 8.61 4.75 -11.43
CA LEU A 176 9.05 4.05 -10.23
C LEU A 176 8.14 2.86 -9.89
N ALA A 177 6.81 3.02 -9.96
CA ALA A 177 5.84 1.94 -9.77
C ALA A 177 6.06 0.79 -10.77
N ALA A 178 6.31 1.12 -12.05
CA ALA A 178 6.59 0.15 -13.10
C ALA A 178 7.92 -0.58 -12.85
N CYS A 179 8.97 0.12 -12.41
CA CYS A 179 10.26 -0.47 -12.01
C CYS A 179 10.04 -1.54 -10.90
N LEU A 180 9.17 -1.23 -9.93
CA LEU A 180 8.87 -2.12 -8.80
C LEU A 180 8.05 -3.34 -9.21
N LEU A 181 6.95 -3.12 -9.94
CA LEU A 181 6.09 -4.18 -10.42
C LEU A 181 6.85 -5.16 -11.31
N THR A 182 7.70 -4.65 -12.20
CA THR A 182 8.54 -5.49 -13.05
C THR A 182 9.43 -6.41 -12.21
N THR A 183 9.98 -5.90 -11.11
CA THR A 183 10.80 -6.73 -10.24
C THR A 183 9.98 -7.73 -9.42
N GLU A 184 8.81 -7.35 -8.91
CA GLU A 184 7.90 -8.27 -8.24
C GLU A 184 7.60 -9.47 -9.13
N LEU A 185 7.30 -9.21 -10.40
CA LEU A 185 7.04 -10.24 -11.41
C LEU A 185 8.28 -11.12 -11.67
N LEU A 186 9.48 -10.52 -11.76
CA LEU A 186 10.71 -11.30 -11.95
C LEU A 186 11.02 -12.21 -10.76
N ILE A 187 10.75 -11.75 -9.54
CA ILE A 187 10.92 -12.56 -8.32
C ILE A 187 9.90 -13.71 -8.31
N GLU A 188 8.65 -13.43 -8.68
CA GLU A 188 7.59 -14.45 -8.75
C GLU A 188 7.94 -15.53 -9.78
N VAL A 189 8.27 -15.15 -11.01
CA VAL A 189 8.68 -16.09 -12.09
C VAL A 189 9.96 -16.85 -11.72
N GLY A 190 10.95 -16.17 -11.12
CA GLY A 190 12.20 -16.80 -10.71
C GLY A 190 12.02 -17.85 -9.60
N SER A 191 11.00 -17.67 -8.76
CA SER A 191 10.66 -18.60 -7.67
C SER A 191 9.96 -19.87 -8.19
N GLU A 192 9.26 -19.80 -9.32
CA GLU A 192 8.56 -20.95 -9.92
C GLU A 192 9.50 -21.93 -10.66
N VAL A 193 10.68 -21.46 -11.09
CA VAL A 193 11.64 -22.26 -11.90
C VAL A 193 12.54 -23.18 -11.04
N GLN A 194 12.49 -23.07 -9.71
CA GLN A 194 13.33 -23.86 -8.79
C GLN A 194 12.71 -25.20 -8.33
N ILE A 195 11.75 -25.77 -9.08
CA ILE A 195 11.07 -27.04 -8.75
C ILE A 195 11.70 -28.22 -9.51
#